data_AF-A0A0K0E3H3-F1
#
_entry.id   AF-A0A0K0E3H3-F1
#
_cell.length_a   1.000
_cell.length_b   1.000
_cell.length_c   1.000
_cell.angle_alpha   90.00
_cell.angle_beta   90.00
_cell.angle_gamma   90.00
#
_symmetry.space_group_name_H-M   'P 1'
#
loop_
_entity.id
_entity.type
_entity.pdbx_description
1 polymer ?
#
loop_
_entity_poly.entity_id
_entity_poly.type
_entity_poly.pdbx_seq_one_letter_code
_entity_poly.pdbx_strand_id
1 'polypeptide(L)'
;MLFNSLLKISSNTLDVYQFRNRATYYKQPKSWTPKFIRRFFLRYPTGIFYIITGLGVLTMISPSFYWFYKSCTMTSEEFKDFMKEYNAAVEKRQRTGEGLIYPWRSSKSNEEK
;
A
#
# COMPACT_ATOMS: atom_id res chain seq x y z
N MET A 1 38.52 38.92 -39.56
CA MET A 1 37.36 38.01 -39.37
C MET A 1 37.63 36.83 -38.43
N LEU A 2 38.88 36.42 -38.18
CA LEU A 2 39.20 35.29 -37.30
C LEU A 2 38.90 35.52 -35.81
N PHE A 3 39.09 36.75 -35.30
CA PHE A 3 38.83 37.08 -33.89
C PHE A 3 37.35 36.90 -33.47
N ASN A 4 36.40 37.26 -34.34
CA ASN A 4 34.98 37.06 -34.06
C ASN A 4 34.60 35.58 -34.07
N SER A 5 35.26 34.75 -34.89
CA SER A 5 35.03 33.30 -34.90
C SER A 5 35.54 32.62 -33.64
N LEU A 6 36.70 33.05 -33.12
CA LEU A 6 37.29 32.53 -31.88
C LEU A 6 36.49 32.92 -30.64
N LEU A 7 35.99 34.16 -30.59
CA LEU A 7 35.08 34.59 -29.51
C LEU A 7 33.78 33.79 -29.52
N LYS A 8 33.20 33.50 -30.69
CA LYS A 8 31.99 32.67 -30.86
C LYS A 8 32.21 31.21 -30.46
N ILE A 9 33.41 30.66 -30.69
CA ILE A 9 33.80 29.32 -30.24
C ILE A 9 33.92 29.33 -28.71
N SER A 10 34.54 30.35 -28.12
CA SER A 10 34.72 30.44 -26.66
C SER A 10 33.38 30.54 -25.91
N SER A 11 32.41 31.32 -26.40
CA SER A 11 31.10 31.48 -25.77
C SER A 11 30.28 30.19 -25.84
N ASN A 12 30.27 29.52 -27.00
CA ASN A 12 29.55 28.26 -27.18
C ASN A 12 30.17 27.13 -26.33
N THR A 13 31.49 27.10 -26.15
CA THR A 13 32.13 26.10 -25.28
C THR A 13 31.91 26.36 -23.79
N LEU A 14 31.80 27.63 -23.37
CA LEU A 14 31.53 28.01 -21.99
C LEU A 14 30.10 27.65 -21.56
N ASP A 15 29.11 27.88 -22.43
CA ASP A 15 27.73 27.47 -22.17
C ASP A 15 27.62 25.93 -22.07
N VAL A 16 28.28 25.20 -22.97
CA VAL A 16 28.30 23.72 -22.95
C VAL A 16 29.01 23.14 -21.71
N TYR A 17 30.03 23.83 -21.18
CA TYR A 17 30.69 23.42 -19.93
C TYR A 17 29.92 23.82 -18.66
N GLN A 18 29.21 24.95 -18.67
CA GLN A 18 28.41 25.38 -17.52
C GLN A 18 27.16 24.50 -17.30
N PHE A 19 26.65 23.82 -18.32
CA PHE A 19 25.57 22.83 -18.14
C PHE A 19 26.03 21.52 -17.47
N ARG A 20 27.34 21.26 -17.36
CA ARG A 20 27.86 19.96 -16.90
C ARG A 20 28.29 19.90 -15.43
N ASN A 21 28.34 21.03 -14.71
CA ASN A 21 28.86 21.10 -13.34
C ASN A 21 27.84 21.42 -12.25
N ARG A 22 26.54 21.45 -12.56
CA ARG A 22 25.55 21.13 -11.51
C ARG A 22 25.40 19.62 -11.48
N ALA A 23 26.00 19.02 -10.46
CA ALA A 23 25.82 17.64 -10.02
C ALA A 23 24.33 17.22 -10.06
N THR A 24 23.84 16.86 -11.23
CA THR A 24 22.55 16.18 -11.44
C THR A 24 22.87 14.70 -11.58
N TYR A 25 23.57 14.14 -10.59
CA TYR A 25 23.78 12.69 -10.45
C TYR A 25 22.47 11.91 -10.32
N TYR A 26 21.33 12.61 -10.25
CA TYR A 26 20.02 12.01 -10.37
C TYR A 26 19.26 12.66 -11.54
N LYS A 27 19.62 12.32 -12.79
CA LYS A 27 18.59 12.31 -13.85
C LYS A 27 17.47 11.43 -13.31
N GLN A 28 16.35 12.05 -12.93
CA GLN A 28 15.23 11.30 -12.38
C GLN A 28 14.67 10.43 -13.50
N PRO A 29 14.67 9.09 -13.39
CA PRO A 29 13.92 8.29 -14.33
C PRO A 29 12.47 8.79 -14.34
N LYS A 30 11.88 8.89 -15.54
CA LYS A 30 10.46 9.15 -15.72
C LYS A 30 9.70 7.91 -15.21
N SER A 31 9.60 7.80 -13.90
CA SER A 31 8.88 6.73 -13.21
C SER A 31 7.48 7.20 -12.84
N TRP A 32 6.55 6.26 -12.77
CA TRP A 32 5.17 6.49 -12.36
C TRP A 32 5.06 6.89 -10.88
N THR A 33 6.07 6.60 -10.05
CA THR A 33 6.02 6.91 -8.62
C THR A 33 6.04 8.42 -8.36
N PRO A 34 5.08 8.98 -7.59
CA PRO A 34 5.10 10.37 -7.18
C PRO A 34 6.42 10.76 -6.49
N LYS A 35 6.91 11.98 -6.77
CA LYS A 35 8.22 12.46 -6.29
C LYS A 35 8.34 12.45 -4.76
N PHE A 36 7.26 12.68 -4.02
CA PHE A 36 7.28 12.71 -2.56
C PHE A 36 7.48 11.31 -1.96
N ILE A 37 6.84 10.28 -2.51
CA ILE A 37 6.95 8.89 -2.04
C ILE A 37 8.40 8.41 -2.18
N ARG A 38 9.01 8.67 -3.34
CA ARG A 38 10.41 8.34 -3.56
C ARG A 38 11.34 9.05 -2.59
N ARG A 39 11.15 10.37 -2.38
CA ARG A 39 11.97 11.15 -1.43
C ARG A 39 11.79 10.65 0.00
N PHE A 40 10.58 10.26 0.37
CA PHE A 40 10.28 9.70 1.69
C PHE A 40 11.06 8.41 1.94
N PHE A 41 11.01 7.45 1.01
CA PHE A 41 11.74 6.18 1.18
C PHE A 41 13.26 6.30 1.03
N LEU A 42 13.76 7.27 0.26
CA LEU A 42 15.19 7.59 0.24
C LEU A 42 15.67 8.17 1.59
N ARG A 43 14.84 8.97 2.25
CA ARG A 43 15.16 9.54 3.57
C ARG A 43 14.95 8.52 4.69
N TYR A 44 13.97 7.64 4.55
CA TYR A 44 13.57 6.64 5.54
C TYR A 44 13.56 5.25 4.90
N PRO A 45 14.73 4.60 4.73
CA PRO A 45 14.81 3.29 4.10
C PRO A 45 14.09 2.20 4.90
N THR A 46 14.01 2.35 6.23
CA THR A 46 13.25 1.45 7.11
C THR A 46 11.74 1.72 7.14
N GLY A 47 11.27 2.79 6.48
CA GLY A 47 9.86 3.19 6.49
C GLY A 47 8.92 2.10 5.95
N ILE A 48 9.38 1.29 5.00
CA ILE A 48 8.60 0.17 4.44
C ILE A 48 8.27 -0.86 5.53
N PHE A 49 9.22 -1.20 6.39
CA PHE A 49 9.00 -2.16 7.47
C PHE A 49 7.94 -1.66 8.46
N TYR A 50 7.99 -0.38 8.84
CA TYR A 50 6.98 0.21 9.73
C TYR A 50 5.58 0.24 9.11
N ILE A 51 5.47 0.46 7.79
CA ILE A 51 4.18 0.42 7.10
C ILE A 51 3.63 -1.01 7.12
N ILE A 52 4.46 -2.01 6.81
CA ILE A 52 4.04 -3.42 6.79
C ILE A 52 3.65 -3.89 8.19
N THR A 53 4.44 -3.55 9.22
CA THR A 53 4.10 -3.91 10.60
C THR A 53 2.85 -3.18 11.06
N GLY A 54 2.68 -1.90 10.72
CA GLY A 54 1.46 -1.15 10.99
C GLY A 54 0.22 -1.79 10.34
N LEU A 55 0.33 -2.21 9.09
CA LEU A 55 -0.74 -2.94 8.40
C LEU A 55 -1.03 -4.29 9.07
N GLY A 56 0.00 -5.05 9.45
CA GLY A 56 -0.16 -6.33 10.14
C GLY A 56 -0.82 -6.18 11.53
N VAL A 57 -0.44 -5.14 12.28
CA VAL A 57 -1.09 -4.83 13.56
C VAL A 57 -2.55 -4.43 13.33
N LEU A 58 -2.84 -3.61 12.31
CA LEU A 58 -4.20 -3.20 12.00
C LEU A 58 -5.09 -4.40 11.61
N THR A 59 -4.58 -5.33 10.82
CA THR A 59 -5.35 -6.54 10.44
C THR A 59 -5.58 -7.46 11.63
N MET A 60 -4.65 -7.54 12.58
CA MET A 60 -4.86 -8.32 13.82
C MET A 60 -5.91 -7.68 14.75
N ILE A 61 -5.95 -6.35 14.85
CA ILE A 61 -6.89 -5.66 15.76
C ILE A 61 -8.27 -5.45 15.12
N SER A 62 -8.37 -5.41 13.79
CA SER A 62 -9.62 -5.15 13.06
C SER A 62 -10.81 -6.03 13.50
N PRO A 63 -10.68 -7.36 13.71
CA PRO A 63 -11.78 -8.18 14.20
C PRO A 63 -12.25 -7.76 15.60
N SER A 64 -11.33 -7.44 16.50
CA SER A 64 -11.65 -6.99 17.86
C SER A 64 -12.45 -5.69 17.85
N PHE A 65 -12.09 -4.74 16.98
CA PHE A 65 -12.87 -3.51 16.79
C PHE A 65 -14.28 -3.79 16.27
N TYR A 66 -14.44 -4.71 15.33
CA TYR A 66 -15.76 -5.10 14.83
C TYR A 66 -16.64 -5.70 15.94
N TRP A 67 -16.09 -6.62 16.74
CA TRP A 67 -16.79 -7.21 17.88
C TRP A 67 -17.15 -6.17 18.94
N PHE A 68 -16.23 -5.28 19.26
CA PHE A 68 -16.46 -4.18 20.19
C PHE A 68 -17.59 -3.27 19.69
N TYR A 69 -17.54 -2.86 18.43
CA TYR A 69 -18.60 -2.06 17.81
C TYR A 69 -19.96 -2.76 17.92
N LYS A 70 -20.05 -4.05 17.56
CA LYS A 70 -21.30 -4.82 17.67
C LYS A 70 -21.81 -4.86 19.11
N SER A 71 -20.93 -5.09 20.08
CA SER A 71 -21.30 -5.11 21.49
C SER A 71 -21.82 -3.76 22.01
N CYS A 72 -21.35 -2.65 21.45
CA CYS A 72 -21.84 -1.32 21.82
C CYS A 72 -23.16 -0.96 21.11
N THR A 73 -23.40 -1.46 19.90
CA THR A 73 -24.57 -1.09 19.10
C THR A 73 -25.80 -1.97 19.33
N MET A 74 -25.62 -3.20 19.80
CA MET A 74 -26.71 -4.17 19.98
C MET A 74 -27.15 -4.22 21.44
N THR A 75 -28.41 -4.58 21.66
CA THR A 75 -28.89 -4.94 23.00
C THR A 75 -28.29 -6.29 23.44
N SER A 76 -28.37 -6.59 24.75
CA SER A 76 -27.76 -7.81 25.29
C SER A 76 -28.38 -9.11 24.74
N GLU A 77 -29.64 -9.08 24.33
CA GLU A 77 -30.35 -10.24 23.76
C GLU A 77 -29.96 -10.42 22.29
N GLU A 78 -30.03 -9.36 21.49
CA GLU A 78 -29.57 -9.36 20.09
C GLU A 78 -28.12 -9.79 19.95
N PHE A 79 -27.24 -9.39 20.88
CA PHE A 79 -25.85 -9.79 20.86
C PHE A 79 -25.67 -11.29 21.14
N LYS A 80 -26.49 -11.89 22.01
CA LYS A 80 -26.46 -13.35 22.26
C LYS A 80 -26.91 -14.14 21.04
N ASP A 81 -27.95 -13.68 20.37
CA ASP A 81 -28.45 -14.32 19.14
C ASP A 81 -27.42 -14.19 18.02
N PHE A 82 -26.84 -13.00 17.84
CA PHE A 82 -25.74 -12.77 16.89
C PHE A 82 -24.54 -13.69 17.15
N MET A 83 -24.12 -13.84 18.41
CA MET A 83 -23.04 -14.75 18.80
C MET A 83 -23.35 -16.21 18.44
N LYS A 84 -24.60 -16.64 18.66
CA LYS A 84 -25.05 -17.99 18.34
C LYS A 84 -25.03 -18.25 16.84
N GLU A 85 -25.55 -17.32 16.04
CA GLU A 85 -25.53 -17.39 14.58
C GLU A 85 -24.10 -17.40 14.02
N TYR A 86 -23.24 -16.52 14.55
CA TYR A 86 -21.84 -16.46 14.14
C TYR A 86 -21.11 -17.79 14.40
N ASN A 87 -21.29 -18.36 15.60
CA ASN A 87 -20.67 -19.64 15.96
C ASN A 87 -21.18 -20.79 15.10
N ALA A 88 -22.48 -20.85 14.81
CA ALA A 88 -23.06 -21.84 13.90
C ALA A 88 -22.47 -21.71 12.49
N ALA A 89 -22.30 -20.48 12.00
CA ALA A 89 -21.64 -20.25 10.72
C ALA A 89 -20.18 -20.72 10.75
N VAL A 90 -19.41 -20.38 11.79
CA VAL A 90 -18.01 -20.84 11.95
C VAL A 90 -17.92 -22.36 11.96
N GLU A 91 -18.79 -23.04 12.68
CA GLU A 91 -18.85 -24.49 12.71
C GLU A 91 -19.13 -25.08 11.33
N LYS A 92 -20.07 -24.50 10.57
CA LYS A 92 -20.32 -24.87 9.17
C LYS A 92 -19.04 -24.76 8.34
N ARG A 93 -18.35 -23.60 8.41
CA ARG A 93 -17.09 -23.37 7.65
C ARG A 93 -16.00 -24.37 8.04
N GLN A 94 -15.87 -24.71 9.32
CA GLN A 94 -14.88 -25.68 9.80
C GLN A 94 -15.16 -27.09 9.30
N ARG A 95 -16.44 -27.50 9.26
CA ARG A 95 -16.86 -28.84 8.84
C ARG A 95 -16.82 -29.02 7.32
N THR A 96 -17.42 -28.09 6.58
CA THR A 96 -17.61 -28.25 5.12
C THR A 96 -16.56 -27.52 4.28
N GLY A 97 -15.84 -26.58 4.87
CA GLY A 97 -14.93 -25.71 4.12
C GLY A 97 -15.65 -24.58 3.36
N GLU A 98 -16.98 -24.49 3.47
CA GLU A 98 -17.78 -23.45 2.81
C GLU A 98 -17.46 -22.08 3.39
N GLY A 99 -17.36 -21.05 2.54
CA GLY A 99 -17.14 -19.68 3.00
C GLY A 99 -15.75 -19.36 3.55
N LEU A 100 -14.75 -20.24 3.38
CA LEU A 100 -13.35 -19.86 3.55
C LEU A 100 -12.88 -18.98 2.38
N ILE A 101 -11.97 -18.05 2.67
CA ILE A 101 -11.33 -17.16 1.69
C ILE A 101 -10.41 -17.95 0.74
N TYR A 102 -10.09 -19.21 1.07
CA TYR A 102 -9.22 -20.05 0.26
C TYR A 102 -9.93 -20.55 -1.01
N PRO A 103 -9.44 -20.19 -2.22
CA PRO A 103 -10.13 -20.47 -3.47
C PRO A 103 -10.23 -21.97 -3.82
N TRP A 104 -9.43 -22.83 -3.21
CA TRP A 104 -9.39 -24.28 -3.50
C TRP A 104 -10.31 -25.14 -2.63
N ARG A 105 -10.97 -24.57 -1.61
CA ARG A 105 -11.85 -25.32 -0.68
C ARG A 105 -13.28 -24.78 -0.58
N SER A 106 -13.54 -23.63 -1.20
CA SER A 106 -14.86 -23.01 -1.19
C SER A 106 -15.78 -23.75 -2.17
N SER A 107 -16.54 -24.73 -1.69
CA SER A 107 -17.74 -25.15 -2.41
C SER A 107 -18.74 -23.99 -2.35
N LYS A 108 -19.05 -23.39 -3.49
CA LYS A 108 -20.22 -22.50 -3.58
C LYS A 108 -21.44 -23.40 -3.42
N SER A 109 -22.12 -23.33 -2.28
CA SER A 109 -23.42 -23.97 -2.12
C SER A 109 -24.39 -23.31 -3.11
N ASN A 110 -24.89 -24.08 -4.08
CA ASN A 110 -25.94 -23.68 -5.04
C ASN A 110 -27.31 -23.61 -4.34
N GLU A 111 -27.42 -22.85 -3.25
CA GLU A 111 -28.67 -22.68 -2.50
C GLU A 111 -29.12 -21.21 -2.48
N GLU A 112 -29.01 -20.55 -3.64
CA GLU A 112 -29.80 -19.35 -3.97
C GLU A 112 -30.30 -19.51 -5.42
N LYS A 113 -31.40 -20.27 -5.56
CA LYS A 113 -32.33 -20.22 -6.69
C LYS A 113 -33.75 -20.23 -6.14
#